data_AF-A0A966TP27-F1
#
_entry.id   AF-A0A966TP27-F1
#
_cell.length_a   1.000
_cell.length_b   1.000
_cell.length_c   1.000
_cell.angle_alpha   90.00
_cell.angle_beta   90.00
_cell.angle_gamma   90.00
#
_symmetry.space_group_name_H-M   'P 1'
#
loop_
_entity.id
_entity.type
_entity.pdbx_description
1 polymer ?
#
loop_
_entity_poly.entity_id
_entity_poly.type
_entity_poly.pdbx_seq_one_letter_code
_entity_poly.pdbx_strand_id
1 'polypeptide(L)'
;RLVLSFSRKGYSEAVYRQDLETFIRVLENAFRALGGVPLLLRLDNLRAAVKRPDWLDPLLNPKFAEFCRHYQVEAVPCRPYHPQHKGKVERNIAYVKDNALKGREFDSLQSLNAYLQAWESRTADQRIHGTTRKQVAGVFAYEKGFLQALPASLFESFVEARRRVSRDSFVEWRNAYYEAPPEYIGRDVWVRWDGRCVRLLNQRMELLQTHTPQEPGRYSRTLGAMGTSGPVRSEGRRLVNEAALYGEDCRKWAAAVLELRGSEGLRALMGLCRLGQKHPAVELNAACALALEEGARSLRSVQRLLQNPGAPVQLTLAEVHPVIRPMSAYGRFFDSLYENNPPSHPREHPATGAQTETLGSVIEPAAASC
;
A
#
# COMPACT_ATOMS: atom_id res chain seq x y z
N ARG A 1 11.83 -8.63 -15.84
CA ARG A 1 12.10 -8.22 -17.24
C ARG A 1 12.14 -9.47 -18.12
N LEU A 2 11.47 -9.44 -19.27
CA LEU A 2 11.52 -10.46 -20.32
C LEU A 2 12.20 -9.85 -21.56
N VAL A 3 13.01 -10.63 -22.28
CA VAL A 3 13.72 -10.14 -23.48
C VAL A 3 13.69 -11.21 -24.58
N LEU A 4 13.18 -10.85 -25.76
CA LEU A 4 13.19 -11.71 -26.93
C LEU A 4 14.60 -11.93 -27.45
N SER A 5 14.87 -13.15 -27.90
CA SER A 5 16.24 -13.55 -28.17
C SER A 5 16.80 -13.02 -29.48
N PHE A 6 15.95 -12.86 -30.49
CA PHE A 6 16.34 -12.41 -31.82
C PHE A 6 16.37 -10.88 -31.89
N SER A 7 15.24 -10.19 -31.69
CA SER A 7 15.16 -8.72 -31.76
C SER A 7 15.80 -7.98 -30.61
N ARG A 8 15.96 -8.63 -29.44
CA ARG A 8 16.30 -7.96 -28.16
C ARG A 8 15.22 -7.00 -27.67
N LYS A 9 14.00 -7.12 -28.20
CA LYS A 9 12.81 -6.46 -27.66
C LYS A 9 12.63 -6.86 -26.21
N GLY A 10 12.53 -5.85 -25.34
CA GLY A 10 12.32 -6.03 -23.92
C GLY A 10 10.91 -5.71 -23.47
N TYR A 11 10.53 -6.30 -22.35
CA TYR A 11 9.41 -5.91 -21.51
C TYR A 11 9.85 -5.85 -20.05
N SER A 12 9.53 -4.75 -19.37
CA SER A 12 9.85 -4.55 -17.95
C SER A 12 8.62 -4.19 -17.16
N GLU A 13 8.45 -4.89 -16.04
CA GLU A 13 7.45 -4.62 -15.03
C GLU A 13 8.12 -4.82 -13.67
N ALA A 14 7.94 -3.84 -12.78
CA ALA A 14 8.33 -3.88 -11.40
C ALA A 14 7.17 -4.44 -10.55
N VAL A 15 7.51 -5.29 -9.59
CA VAL A 15 6.57 -5.95 -8.69
C VAL A 15 7.14 -5.98 -7.27
N TYR A 16 6.28 -5.92 -6.26
CA TYR A 16 6.71 -5.99 -4.85
C TYR A 16 7.10 -7.40 -4.37
N ARG A 17 6.60 -8.44 -5.03
CA ARG A 17 6.74 -9.83 -4.58
C ARG A 17 7.21 -10.72 -5.72
N GLN A 18 8.00 -11.73 -5.37
CA GLN A 18 8.51 -12.75 -6.29
C GLN A 18 7.87 -14.11 -5.97
N ASP A 19 6.54 -14.17 -6.02
CA ASP A 19 5.76 -15.41 -5.90
C ASP A 19 5.34 -15.94 -7.29
N LEU A 20 4.89 -17.21 -7.36
CA LEU A 20 4.53 -17.85 -8.62
C LEU A 20 3.37 -17.14 -9.34
N GLU A 21 2.36 -16.69 -8.61
CA GLU A 21 1.21 -15.96 -9.17
C GLU A 21 1.66 -14.68 -9.86
N THR A 22 2.49 -13.91 -9.16
CA THR A 22 3.05 -12.66 -9.67
C THR A 22 3.95 -12.93 -10.88
N PHE A 23 4.72 -14.01 -10.85
CA PHE A 23 5.56 -14.42 -11.97
C PHE A 23 4.72 -14.77 -13.22
N ILE A 24 3.69 -15.59 -13.08
CA ILE A 24 2.74 -15.95 -14.14
C ILE A 24 2.07 -14.69 -14.71
N ARG A 25 1.60 -13.79 -13.84
CA ARG A 25 0.97 -12.52 -14.25
C ARG A 25 1.90 -11.64 -15.07
N VAL A 26 3.15 -11.49 -14.64
CA VAL A 26 4.14 -10.67 -15.36
C VAL A 26 4.46 -11.28 -16.73
N LEU A 27 4.52 -12.61 -16.85
CA LEU A 27 4.70 -13.28 -18.15
C LEU A 27 3.49 -13.06 -19.07
N GLU A 28 2.28 -13.21 -18.55
CA GLU A 28 1.04 -12.93 -19.29
C GLU A 28 0.98 -11.48 -19.78
N ASN A 29 1.32 -10.51 -18.93
CA ASN A 29 1.42 -9.10 -19.30
C ASN A 29 2.48 -8.87 -20.39
N ALA A 30 3.63 -9.54 -20.28
CA ALA A 30 4.69 -9.45 -21.27
C ALA A 30 4.25 -10.00 -22.64
N PHE A 31 3.63 -11.19 -22.68
CA PHE A 31 3.14 -11.78 -23.94
C PHE A 31 2.10 -10.89 -24.61
N ARG A 32 1.20 -10.29 -23.82
CA ARG A 32 0.21 -9.33 -24.32
C ARG A 32 0.84 -8.05 -24.84
N ALA A 33 1.84 -7.51 -24.15
CA ALA A 33 2.57 -6.32 -24.61
C ALA A 33 3.37 -6.57 -25.89
N LEU A 34 3.88 -7.80 -26.09
CA LEU A 34 4.54 -8.22 -27.32
C LEU A 34 3.53 -8.52 -28.46
N GLY A 35 2.26 -8.77 -28.10
CA GLY A 35 1.22 -9.15 -29.06
C GLY A 35 1.35 -10.58 -29.56
N GLY A 36 2.01 -11.46 -28.81
CA GLY A 36 2.25 -12.86 -29.18
C GLY A 36 3.06 -13.61 -28.13
N VAL A 37 3.06 -14.93 -28.23
CA VAL A 37 3.75 -15.83 -27.29
C VAL A 37 5.00 -16.42 -27.96
N PRO A 38 6.18 -16.40 -27.32
CA PRO A 38 7.35 -17.11 -27.84
C PRO A 38 7.15 -18.63 -27.77
N LEU A 39 7.82 -19.37 -28.65
CA LEU A 39 7.83 -20.85 -28.59
C LEU A 39 8.56 -21.37 -27.34
N LEU A 40 9.68 -20.72 -26.99
CA LEU A 40 10.57 -21.15 -25.91
C LEU A 40 10.75 -20.04 -24.87
N LEU A 41 10.45 -20.37 -23.62
CA LEU A 41 10.71 -19.51 -22.46
C LEU A 41 11.89 -20.05 -21.68
N ARG A 42 13.01 -19.31 -21.72
CA ARG A 42 14.18 -19.64 -20.90
C ARG A 42 14.04 -19.05 -19.51
N LEU A 43 14.00 -19.92 -18.51
CA LEU A 43 13.88 -19.53 -17.12
C LEU A 43 15.25 -19.53 -16.44
N ASP A 44 15.58 -18.42 -15.77
CA ASP A 44 16.60 -18.45 -14.72
C ASP A 44 16.01 -19.18 -13.51
N ASN A 45 16.82 -19.89 -12.71
CA ASN A 45 16.42 -20.86 -11.67
C ASN A 45 15.57 -20.26 -10.53
N LEU A 46 14.35 -19.85 -10.86
CA LEU A 46 13.41 -19.19 -9.98
C LEU A 46 12.71 -20.30 -9.20
N ARG A 47 13.04 -20.43 -7.91
CA ARG A 47 12.47 -21.46 -7.00
C ARG A 47 10.94 -21.51 -7.00
N ALA A 48 10.26 -20.41 -7.39
CA ALA A 48 8.80 -20.38 -7.49
C ALA A 48 8.26 -21.18 -8.70
N ALA A 49 9.02 -21.28 -9.80
CA ALA A 49 8.62 -21.99 -11.01
C ALA A 49 9.18 -23.43 -11.08
N VAL A 50 10.32 -23.69 -10.43
CA VAL A 50 11.03 -24.98 -10.46
C VAL A 50 11.10 -25.56 -9.04
N LYS A 51 10.33 -26.63 -8.76
CA LYS A 51 10.31 -27.30 -7.44
C LYS A 51 11.56 -28.15 -7.21
N ARG A 52 12.08 -28.80 -8.25
CA ARG A 52 13.42 -29.42 -8.27
C ARG A 52 14.09 -29.11 -9.61
N PRO A 53 15.28 -28.50 -9.63
CA PRO A 53 16.03 -28.30 -10.85
C PRO A 53 16.67 -29.63 -11.25
N ASP A 54 16.01 -30.38 -12.12
CA ASP A 54 16.65 -31.45 -12.90
C ASP A 54 16.69 -31.00 -14.36
N TRP A 55 17.80 -31.25 -15.04
CA TRP A 55 18.00 -30.91 -16.44
C TRP A 55 17.32 -31.92 -17.37
N LEU A 56 17.21 -33.19 -16.95
CA LEU A 56 16.54 -34.23 -17.74
C LEU A 56 15.04 -34.29 -17.50
N ASP A 57 14.57 -33.99 -16.28
CA ASP A 57 13.14 -33.98 -15.92
C ASP A 57 12.82 -32.86 -14.90
N PRO A 58 12.81 -31.58 -15.32
CA PRO A 58 12.51 -30.48 -14.42
C PRO A 58 11.08 -30.60 -13.91
N LEU A 59 10.93 -30.87 -12.61
CA LEU A 59 9.66 -30.78 -11.91
C LEU A 59 9.25 -29.32 -11.78
N LEU A 60 8.60 -28.82 -12.83
CA LEU A 60 7.91 -27.54 -12.84
C LEU A 60 6.81 -27.55 -11.77
N ASN A 61 6.52 -26.37 -11.22
CA ASN A 61 5.32 -26.24 -10.40
C ASN A 61 4.09 -26.61 -11.26
N PRO A 62 3.18 -27.49 -10.80
CA PRO A 62 2.03 -27.94 -11.60
C PRO A 62 1.22 -26.79 -12.23
N LYS A 63 1.03 -25.71 -11.46
CA LYS A 63 0.34 -24.50 -11.93
C LYS A 63 1.10 -23.77 -13.04
N PHE A 64 2.43 -23.77 -12.97
CA PHE A 64 3.26 -23.20 -14.02
C PHE A 64 3.27 -24.08 -15.28
N ALA A 65 3.22 -25.40 -15.13
CA ALA A 65 3.07 -26.32 -16.26
C ALA A 65 1.72 -26.14 -16.97
N GLU A 66 0.64 -25.89 -16.22
CA GLU A 66 -0.68 -25.53 -16.78
C GLU A 66 -0.62 -24.20 -17.54
N PHE A 67 0.05 -23.19 -16.98
CA PHE A 67 0.27 -21.93 -17.68
C PHE A 67 1.01 -22.13 -19.01
N CYS A 68 2.08 -22.94 -19.01
CA CYS A 68 2.84 -23.27 -20.20
C CYS A 68 1.97 -23.96 -21.26
N ARG A 69 1.11 -24.90 -20.84
CA ARG A 69 0.14 -25.57 -21.73
C ARG A 69 -0.88 -24.59 -22.31
N HIS A 70 -1.45 -23.70 -21.50
CA HIS A 70 -2.44 -22.71 -21.91
C HIS A 70 -1.90 -21.74 -22.97
N TYR A 71 -0.66 -21.29 -22.78
CA TYR A 71 0.02 -20.37 -23.70
C TYR A 71 0.83 -21.08 -24.80
N GLN A 72 0.82 -22.43 -24.83
CA GLN A 72 1.60 -23.25 -25.75
C GLN A 72 3.10 -22.87 -25.78
N VAL A 73 3.66 -22.56 -24.62
CA VAL A 73 5.06 -22.16 -24.48
C VAL A 73 5.86 -23.26 -23.77
N GLU A 74 7.02 -23.60 -24.32
CA GLU A 74 7.92 -24.57 -23.70
C GLU A 74 8.88 -23.86 -22.74
N ALA A 75 8.80 -24.21 -21.45
CA ALA A 75 9.69 -23.67 -20.43
C ALA A 75 10.95 -24.52 -20.31
N VAL A 76 12.10 -23.92 -20.64
CA VAL A 76 13.41 -24.57 -20.54
C VAL A 76 14.23 -23.91 -19.43
N PRO A 77 14.55 -24.61 -18.32
CA PRO A 77 15.40 -24.06 -17.28
C PRO A 77 16.84 -23.86 -17.80
N CYS A 78 17.49 -22.79 -17.37
CA CYS A 78 18.90 -22.57 -17.65
C CYS A 78 19.77 -23.57 -16.89
N ARG A 79 20.76 -24.15 -17.59
CA ARG A 79 21.75 -25.06 -16.96
C ARG A 79 22.49 -24.37 -15.81
N PRO A 80 22.58 -25.00 -14.63
CA PRO A 80 23.52 -24.60 -13.58
C PRO A 80 24.95 -24.52 -14.14
N TYR A 81 25.75 -23.55 -13.68
CA TYR A 81 27.18 -23.39 -14.03
C TYR A 81 27.51 -23.08 -15.50
N HIS A 82 26.55 -22.63 -16.32
CA HIS A 82 26.81 -22.10 -17.66
C HIS A 82 26.70 -20.56 -17.72
N PRO A 83 27.79 -19.82 -17.44
CA PRO A 83 27.76 -18.35 -17.36
C PRO A 83 27.37 -17.66 -18.68
N GLN A 84 27.56 -18.31 -19.82
CA GLN A 84 27.16 -17.80 -21.14
C GLN A 84 25.64 -17.59 -21.26
N HIS A 85 24.84 -18.42 -20.58
CA HIS A 85 23.39 -18.30 -20.57
C HIS A 85 22.89 -17.18 -19.65
N LYS A 86 23.63 -16.92 -18.56
CA LYS A 86 23.30 -15.92 -17.54
C LYS A 86 23.66 -14.49 -17.98
N GLY A 87 24.76 -14.33 -18.73
CA GLY A 87 25.28 -13.03 -19.15
C GLY A 87 24.31 -12.17 -19.98
N LYS A 88 23.38 -12.78 -20.72
CA LYS A 88 22.34 -12.04 -21.45
C LYS A 88 21.30 -11.42 -20.51
N VAL A 89 20.91 -12.13 -19.44
CA VAL A 89 19.93 -11.64 -18.48
C VAL A 89 20.54 -10.54 -17.62
N GLU A 90 21.74 -10.77 -17.08
CA GLU A 90 22.45 -9.82 -16.22
C GLU A 90 22.72 -8.49 -16.93
N ARG A 91 23.24 -8.52 -18.16
CA ARG A 91 23.48 -7.30 -18.95
C ARG A 91 22.20 -6.52 -19.26
N ASN A 92 21.10 -7.21 -19.51
CA ASN A 92 19.81 -6.55 -19.75
C ASN A 92 19.25 -5.91 -18.49
N ILE A 93 19.42 -6.53 -17.32
CA ILE A 93 19.02 -5.95 -16.03
C ILE A 93 19.88 -4.73 -15.70
N ALA A 94 21.20 -4.82 -15.89
CA ALA A 94 22.13 -3.70 -15.71
C ALA A 94 21.72 -2.50 -16.60
N TYR A 95 21.42 -2.75 -17.88
CA TYR A 95 20.96 -1.70 -18.80
C TYR A 95 19.72 -0.95 -18.28
N VAL A 96 18.71 -1.64 -17.75
CA VAL A 96 17.53 -0.96 -17.18
C VAL A 96 17.89 -0.16 -15.94
N LYS A 97 18.69 -0.74 -15.04
CA LYS A 97 19.10 -0.07 -13.80
C LYS A 97 19.88 1.21 -14.11
N ASP A 98 20.84 1.13 -15.02
CA ASP A 98 21.76 2.23 -15.32
C ASP A 98 21.12 3.30 -16.22
N ASN A 99 20.29 2.90 -17.19
CA ASN A 99 19.73 3.83 -18.17
C ASN A 99 18.32 4.31 -17.81
N ALA A 100 17.46 3.42 -17.30
CA ALA A 100 16.07 3.77 -17.02
C ALA A 100 15.89 4.33 -15.61
N LEU A 101 16.50 3.69 -14.60
CA LEU A 101 16.17 3.92 -13.18
C LEU A 101 17.17 4.78 -12.43
N LYS A 102 18.42 4.88 -12.89
CA LYS A 102 19.49 5.59 -12.18
C LYS A 102 19.12 7.05 -11.93
N GLY A 103 19.14 7.44 -10.65
CA GLY A 103 18.86 8.81 -10.21
C GLY A 103 17.39 9.24 -10.29
N ARG A 104 16.45 8.30 -10.35
CA ARG A 104 15.01 8.60 -10.40
C ARG A 104 14.28 8.03 -9.19
N GLU A 105 13.33 8.81 -8.70
CA GLU A 105 12.41 8.42 -7.62
C GLU A 105 10.97 8.39 -8.15
N PHE A 106 10.14 7.54 -7.55
CA PHE A 106 8.77 7.32 -7.98
C PHE A 106 7.86 7.21 -6.76
N ASP A 107 6.72 7.90 -6.78
CA ASP A 107 5.77 7.93 -5.67
C ASP A 107 4.96 6.62 -5.53
N SER A 108 4.92 5.79 -6.58
CA SER A 108 4.14 4.55 -6.58
C SER A 108 4.71 3.50 -7.55
N LEU A 109 4.35 2.23 -7.34
CA LEU A 109 4.69 1.16 -8.28
C LEU A 109 4.05 1.38 -9.66
N GLN A 110 2.85 1.96 -9.66
CA GLN A 110 2.08 2.27 -10.86
C GLN A 110 2.80 3.33 -11.69
N SER A 111 3.31 4.42 -11.08
CA SER A 111 4.07 5.44 -11.78
C SER A 111 5.40 4.90 -12.31
N LEU A 112 6.09 4.05 -11.55
CA LEU A 112 7.28 3.34 -12.02
C LEU A 112 6.99 2.45 -13.24
N ASN A 113 5.92 1.66 -13.21
CA ASN A 113 5.56 0.77 -14.32
C ASN A 113 5.13 1.53 -15.57
N ALA A 114 4.36 2.62 -15.43
CA ALA A 114 4.00 3.49 -16.53
C ALA A 114 5.25 4.13 -17.18
N TYR A 115 6.19 4.59 -16.35
CA TYR A 115 7.48 5.10 -16.83
C TYR A 115 8.29 4.03 -17.58
N LEU A 116 8.41 2.82 -17.02
CA LEU A 116 9.14 1.72 -17.65
C LEU A 116 8.55 1.36 -19.02
N GLN A 117 7.22 1.32 -19.14
CA GLN A 117 6.55 1.06 -20.43
C GLN A 117 6.87 2.16 -21.46
N ALA A 118 6.80 3.43 -21.06
CA ALA A 118 7.16 4.55 -21.92
C ALA A 118 8.65 4.49 -22.34
N TRP A 119 9.55 4.22 -21.40
CA TRP A 119 10.98 4.10 -21.65
C TRP A 119 11.34 2.94 -22.59
N GLU A 120 10.68 1.78 -22.47
CA GLU A 120 10.91 0.67 -23.40
C GLU A 120 10.60 1.11 -24.84
N SER A 121 9.44 1.74 -25.06
CA SER A 121 9.03 2.18 -26.40
C SER A 121 9.88 3.32 -26.99
N ARG A 122 10.30 4.29 -26.16
CA ARG A 122 11.00 5.51 -26.61
C ARG A 122 12.51 5.34 -26.69
N THR A 123 13.09 4.53 -25.81
CA THR A 123 14.55 4.42 -25.66
C THR A 123 15.02 3.01 -26.00
N ALA A 124 14.49 1.98 -25.33
CA ALA A 124 15.02 0.62 -25.50
C ALA A 124 14.73 0.03 -26.90
N ASP A 125 13.59 0.38 -27.49
CA ASP A 125 13.17 -0.10 -28.82
C ASP A 125 13.81 0.72 -29.95
N GLN A 126 14.06 2.01 -29.73
CA GLN A 126 14.64 2.91 -30.73
C GLN A 126 16.16 2.77 -30.85
N ARG A 127 16.83 2.16 -29.88
CA ARG A 127 18.29 2.01 -29.89
C ARG A 127 18.78 1.06 -31.00
N ILE A 128 19.99 1.33 -31.47
CA ILE A 128 20.79 0.38 -32.24
C ILE A 128 21.51 -0.53 -31.25
N HIS A 129 21.25 -1.83 -31.29
CA HIS A 129 21.84 -2.77 -30.34
C HIS A 129 23.29 -3.10 -30.72
N GLY A 130 24.23 -2.98 -29.79
CA GLY A 130 25.67 -3.12 -30.07
C GLY A 130 26.08 -4.44 -30.75
N THR A 131 25.49 -5.58 -30.36
CA THR A 131 25.79 -6.88 -30.98
C THR A 131 25.15 -7.09 -32.35
N THR A 132 23.85 -6.78 -32.51
CA THR A 132 23.15 -7.02 -33.78
C THR A 132 23.37 -5.89 -34.79
N ARG A 133 23.88 -4.72 -34.34
CA ARG A 133 24.06 -3.49 -35.10
C ARG A 133 22.81 -3.03 -35.86
N LYS A 134 21.64 -3.44 -35.39
CA LYS A 134 20.33 -3.12 -35.96
C LYS A 134 19.46 -2.46 -34.90
N GLN A 135 18.49 -1.68 -35.35
CA GLN A 135 17.48 -1.08 -34.49
C GLN A 135 16.53 -2.15 -33.94
N VAL A 136 16.31 -2.16 -32.63
CA VAL A 136 15.50 -3.19 -31.95
C VAL A 136 14.07 -3.23 -32.48
N ALA A 137 13.42 -2.06 -32.62
CA ALA A 137 12.06 -1.94 -33.16
C ALA A 137 11.91 -2.53 -34.57
N GLY A 138 12.85 -2.23 -35.46
CA GLY A 138 12.83 -2.75 -36.83
C GLY A 138 12.98 -4.27 -36.90
N VAL A 139 13.87 -4.84 -36.08
CA VAL A 139 14.03 -6.31 -36.02
C VAL A 139 12.83 -6.97 -35.36
N PHE A 140 12.21 -6.32 -34.37
CA PHE A 140 11.00 -6.83 -33.72
C PHE A 140 9.80 -6.89 -34.67
N ALA A 141 9.64 -5.90 -35.55
CA ALA A 141 8.58 -5.92 -36.55
C ALA A 141 8.64 -7.19 -37.45
N TYR A 142 9.85 -7.66 -37.75
CA TYR A 142 10.07 -8.93 -38.44
C TYR A 142 9.82 -10.15 -37.54
N GLU A 143 10.34 -10.16 -36.31
CA GLU A 143 10.15 -11.28 -35.36
C GLU A 143 8.69 -11.50 -34.97
N LYS A 144 7.88 -10.42 -34.94
CA LYS A 144 6.49 -10.46 -34.46
C LYS A 144 5.63 -11.47 -35.22
N GLY A 145 5.87 -11.66 -36.52
CA GLY A 145 5.14 -12.64 -37.35
C GLY A 145 5.44 -14.10 -37.01
N PHE A 146 6.52 -14.37 -36.25
CA PHE A 146 6.90 -15.72 -35.82
C PHE A 146 6.46 -16.04 -34.39
N LEU A 147 5.84 -15.09 -33.69
CA LEU A 147 5.25 -15.35 -32.38
C LEU A 147 3.93 -16.11 -32.55
N GLN A 148 3.66 -17.01 -31.60
CA GLN A 148 2.39 -17.72 -31.54
C GLN A 148 1.26 -16.74 -31.17
N ALA A 149 0.05 -17.05 -31.61
CA ALA A 149 -1.13 -16.28 -31.26
C ALA A 149 -1.39 -16.31 -29.75
N LEU A 150 -1.90 -15.21 -29.21
CA LEU A 150 -2.34 -15.18 -27.82
C LEU A 150 -3.64 -16.00 -27.68
N PRO A 151 -3.79 -16.80 -26.61
CA PRO A 151 -5.06 -17.46 -26.32
C PRO A 151 -6.15 -16.40 -26.05
N ALA A 152 -7.39 -16.75 -26.41
CA ALA A 152 -8.54 -15.86 -26.26
C ALA A 152 -8.81 -15.50 -24.78
N SER A 153 -8.62 -16.47 -23.88
CA SER A 153 -8.77 -16.28 -22.44
C SER A 153 -7.44 -16.07 -21.73
N LEU A 154 -7.49 -15.37 -20.60
CA LEU A 154 -6.39 -15.27 -19.65
C LEU A 154 -6.18 -16.63 -18.96
N PHE A 155 -4.96 -16.88 -18.47
CA PHE A 155 -4.74 -18.05 -17.64
C PHE A 155 -5.35 -17.82 -16.26
N GLU A 156 -6.18 -18.75 -15.81
CA GLU A 156 -6.91 -18.66 -14.53
C GLU A 156 -5.97 -18.94 -13.34
N SER A 157 -5.06 -18.02 -13.09
CA SER A 157 -4.16 -18.07 -11.95
C SER A 157 -4.85 -17.46 -10.73
N PHE A 158 -5.48 -18.29 -9.89
CA PHE A 158 -6.10 -17.81 -8.66
C PHE A 158 -5.56 -18.48 -7.39
N VAL A 159 -5.66 -17.75 -6.28
CA VAL A 159 -5.48 -18.23 -4.91
C VAL A 159 -6.86 -18.30 -4.27
N GLU A 160 -7.17 -19.44 -3.65
CA GLU A 160 -8.42 -19.65 -2.95
C GLU A 160 -8.21 -19.81 -1.45
N ALA A 161 -9.12 -19.25 -0.67
CA ALA A 161 -9.20 -19.50 0.76
C ALA A 161 -10.64 -19.46 1.23
N ARG A 162 -10.97 -20.38 2.14
CA ARG A 162 -12.24 -20.34 2.86
C ARG A 162 -12.17 -19.27 3.96
N ARG A 163 -13.16 -18.40 4.00
CA ARG A 163 -13.30 -17.33 4.99
C ARG A 163 -14.74 -17.23 5.46
N ARG A 164 -14.91 -16.90 6.74
CA ARG A 164 -16.24 -16.67 7.32
C ARG A 164 -16.65 -15.23 7.12
N VAL A 165 -17.89 -15.00 6.68
CA VAL A 165 -18.48 -13.66 6.62
C VAL A 165 -18.73 -13.19 8.04
N SER A 166 -18.18 -12.04 8.39
CA SER A 166 -18.35 -11.43 9.70
C SER A 166 -19.74 -10.79 9.83
N ARG A 167 -20.13 -10.43 11.05
CA ARG A 167 -21.46 -9.85 11.36
C ARG A 167 -21.72 -8.48 10.73
N ASP A 168 -20.64 -7.83 10.28
CA ASP A 168 -20.65 -6.60 9.50
C ASP A 168 -20.93 -6.83 8.00
N SER A 169 -21.17 -8.07 7.58
CA SER A 169 -21.32 -8.47 6.17
C SER A 169 -20.04 -8.32 5.35
N PHE A 170 -18.86 -8.32 6.00
CA PHE A 170 -17.57 -8.25 5.31
C PHE A 170 -16.77 -9.55 5.46
N VAL A 171 -15.98 -9.84 4.44
CA VAL A 171 -14.99 -10.91 4.41
C VAL A 171 -13.60 -10.29 4.39
N GLU A 172 -12.72 -10.80 5.23
CA GLU A 172 -11.34 -10.33 5.30
C GLU A 172 -10.42 -11.16 4.41
N TRP A 173 -9.68 -10.47 3.53
CA TRP A 173 -8.64 -11.07 2.70
C TRP A 173 -7.43 -10.13 2.62
N ARG A 174 -6.25 -10.64 3.03
CA ARG A 174 -4.99 -9.87 3.07
C ARG A 174 -5.11 -8.52 3.79
N ASN A 175 -5.79 -8.53 4.95
CA ASN A 175 -6.09 -7.35 5.77
C ASN A 175 -6.97 -6.29 5.08
N ALA A 176 -7.56 -6.58 3.92
CA ALA A 176 -8.58 -5.75 3.28
C ALA A 176 -9.97 -6.39 3.45
N TYR A 177 -11.01 -5.57 3.41
CA TYR A 177 -12.38 -5.97 3.70
C TYR A 177 -13.26 -5.88 2.47
N TYR A 178 -13.94 -6.97 2.13
CA TYR A 178 -14.78 -7.08 0.95
C TYR A 178 -16.20 -7.37 1.35
N GLU A 179 -17.13 -6.54 0.91
CA GLU A 179 -18.55 -6.71 1.19
C GLU A 179 -19.03 -8.06 0.63
N ALA A 180 -19.81 -8.78 1.42
CA ALA A 180 -20.49 -10.00 1.05
C ALA A 180 -22.00 -9.81 1.18
N PRO A 181 -22.83 -10.59 0.48
CA PRO A 181 -24.27 -10.48 0.62
C PRO A 181 -24.69 -10.82 2.08
N PRO A 182 -25.58 -10.03 2.70
CA PRO A 182 -26.00 -10.18 4.10
C PRO A 182 -26.55 -11.57 4.46
N GLU A 183 -27.12 -12.29 3.50
CA GLU A 183 -27.61 -13.66 3.65
C GLU A 183 -26.52 -14.67 4.04
N TYR A 184 -25.26 -14.31 3.80
CA TYR A 184 -24.10 -15.13 4.11
C TYR A 184 -23.44 -14.77 5.44
N ILE A 185 -23.97 -13.82 6.23
CA ILE A 185 -23.44 -13.47 7.55
C ILE A 185 -23.33 -14.74 8.43
N GLY A 186 -22.14 -14.96 8.98
CA GLY A 186 -21.82 -16.14 9.79
C GLY A 186 -21.56 -17.43 9.01
N ARG A 187 -21.77 -17.44 7.69
CA ARG A 187 -21.48 -18.58 6.81
C ARG A 187 -20.05 -18.49 6.27
N ASP A 188 -19.53 -19.63 5.85
CA ASP A 188 -18.24 -19.69 5.16
C ASP A 188 -18.44 -19.50 3.65
N VAL A 189 -17.60 -18.67 3.06
CA VAL A 189 -17.52 -18.39 1.61
C VAL A 189 -16.10 -18.64 1.13
N TRP A 190 -15.96 -18.90 -0.16
CA TRP A 190 -14.66 -18.98 -0.83
C TRP A 190 -14.25 -17.60 -1.33
N VAL A 191 -13.04 -17.19 -0.99
CA VAL A 191 -12.41 -16.00 -1.55
C VAL A 191 -11.42 -16.46 -2.60
N ARG A 192 -11.67 -16.08 -3.85
CA ARG A 192 -10.79 -16.34 -4.99
C ARG A 192 -10.14 -15.04 -5.43
N TRP A 193 -8.82 -14.99 -5.41
CA TRP A 193 -8.03 -13.82 -5.80
C TRP A 193 -7.11 -14.16 -6.96
N ASP A 194 -7.22 -13.43 -8.07
CA ASP A 194 -6.44 -13.65 -9.30
C ASP A 194 -5.39 -12.53 -9.56
N GLY A 195 -5.14 -11.70 -8.54
CA GLY A 195 -4.27 -10.52 -8.68
C GLY A 195 -4.97 -9.28 -9.21
N ARG A 196 -6.06 -9.42 -9.96
CA ARG A 196 -6.79 -8.30 -10.59
C ARG A 196 -8.10 -7.99 -9.88
N CYS A 197 -8.74 -9.01 -9.32
CA CYS A 197 -10.00 -8.90 -8.60
C CYS A 197 -10.08 -9.93 -7.47
N VAL A 198 -11.01 -9.69 -6.56
CA VAL A 198 -11.39 -10.60 -5.49
C VAL A 198 -12.82 -11.04 -5.75
N ARG A 199 -13.02 -12.35 -5.95
CA ARG A 199 -14.34 -12.96 -6.15
C ARG A 199 -14.73 -13.70 -4.88
N LEU A 200 -15.95 -13.45 -4.41
CA LEU A 200 -16.58 -14.20 -3.34
C LEU A 200 -17.47 -15.26 -3.96
N LEU A 201 -17.31 -16.52 -3.57
CA LEU A 201 -18.12 -17.65 -4.05
C LEU A 201 -18.76 -18.38 -2.88
N ASN A 202 -19.93 -18.98 -3.13
CA ASN A 202 -20.56 -19.85 -2.14
C ASN A 202 -19.90 -21.24 -2.09
N GLN A 203 -20.43 -22.14 -1.26
CA GLN A 203 -19.92 -23.51 -1.13
C GLN A 203 -20.09 -24.36 -2.40
N ARG A 204 -20.97 -23.96 -3.33
CA ARG A 204 -21.19 -24.59 -4.64
C ARG A 204 -20.33 -23.97 -5.74
N MET A 205 -19.38 -23.08 -5.40
CA MET A 205 -18.53 -22.34 -6.33
C MET A 205 -19.30 -21.39 -7.26
N GLU A 206 -20.51 -20.96 -6.87
CA GLU A 206 -21.26 -19.93 -7.59
C GLU A 206 -20.78 -18.54 -7.17
N LEU A 207 -20.63 -17.63 -8.13
CA LEU A 207 -20.15 -16.27 -7.89
C LEU A 207 -21.20 -15.45 -7.14
N LEU A 208 -20.84 -14.95 -5.95
CA LEU A 208 -21.67 -14.06 -5.15
C LEU A 208 -21.43 -12.60 -5.54
N GLN A 209 -20.17 -12.15 -5.45
CA GLN A 209 -19.76 -10.77 -5.74
C GLN A 209 -18.32 -10.72 -6.25
N THR A 210 -18.02 -9.67 -7.03
CA THR A 210 -16.66 -9.37 -7.51
C THR A 210 -16.25 -7.98 -7.05
N HIS A 211 -15.02 -7.86 -6.57
CA HIS A 211 -14.45 -6.65 -6.01
C HIS A 211 -13.10 -6.30 -6.62
N THR A 212 -12.79 -5.00 -6.63
CA THR A 212 -11.44 -4.51 -6.94
C THR A 212 -10.54 -4.70 -5.71
N PRO A 213 -9.33 -5.24 -5.84
CA PRO A 213 -8.43 -5.45 -4.72
C PRO A 213 -8.13 -4.12 -4.02
N GLN A 214 -8.18 -4.15 -2.70
CA GLN A 214 -7.96 -2.96 -1.87
C GLN A 214 -6.67 -3.09 -1.06
N GLU A 215 -6.16 -1.93 -0.64
CA GLU A 215 -5.04 -1.85 0.30
C GLU A 215 -5.44 -2.38 1.69
N PRO A 216 -4.47 -2.88 2.49
CA PRO A 216 -4.72 -3.25 3.87
C PRO A 216 -5.45 -2.17 4.67
N GLY A 217 -6.53 -2.55 5.34
CA GLY A 217 -7.38 -1.68 6.16
C GLY A 217 -8.48 -0.94 5.40
N ARG A 218 -8.53 -1.05 4.07
CA ARG A 218 -9.58 -0.45 3.24
C ARG A 218 -10.75 -1.43 3.01
N TYR A 219 -11.90 -0.84 2.68
CA TYR A 219 -13.16 -1.55 2.43
C TYR A 219 -13.51 -1.44 0.95
N SER A 220 -13.91 -2.56 0.34
CA SER A 220 -14.49 -2.62 -0.99
C SER A 220 -15.99 -2.84 -0.87
N ARG A 221 -16.78 -1.97 -1.49
CA ARG A 221 -18.24 -2.03 -1.53
C ARG A 221 -18.71 -2.19 -2.97
N THR A 222 -19.79 -2.93 -3.16
CA THR A 222 -20.41 -3.02 -4.48
C THR A 222 -21.29 -1.79 -4.70
N LEU A 223 -20.98 -0.99 -5.72
CA LEU A 223 -21.81 0.13 -6.16
C LEU A 223 -23.23 -0.36 -6.47
N GLY A 224 -24.24 0.17 -5.80
CA GLY A 224 -25.66 -0.18 -5.99
C GLY A 224 -26.32 -0.92 -4.82
N ALA A 225 -25.55 -1.43 -3.85
CA ALA A 225 -26.11 -1.91 -2.58
C ALA A 225 -26.45 -0.72 -1.66
N MET A 226 -27.49 0.03 -2.01
CA MET A 226 -27.96 1.17 -1.23
C MET A 226 -28.69 0.68 0.03
N GLY A 227 -27.96 0.58 1.14
CA GLY A 227 -28.52 0.43 2.49
C GLY A 227 -27.86 -0.65 3.32
N THR A 228 -27.64 -0.37 4.60
CA THR A 228 -27.33 -1.40 5.60
C THR A 228 -28.52 -2.36 5.67
N SER A 229 -28.31 -3.60 5.24
CA SER A 229 -29.30 -4.66 5.30
C SER A 229 -29.82 -4.87 6.72
N GLY A 230 -31.06 -5.33 6.85
CA GLY A 230 -31.76 -5.53 8.12
C GLY A 230 -30.90 -6.21 9.21
N PRO A 231 -30.22 -7.33 8.92
CA PRO A 231 -29.35 -8.03 9.88
C PRO A 231 -28.18 -7.17 10.39
N VAL A 232 -27.56 -6.38 9.50
CA VAL A 232 -26.43 -5.50 9.81
C VAL A 232 -26.90 -4.35 10.71
N ARG A 233 -28.09 -3.81 10.44
CA ARG A 233 -28.71 -2.76 11.27
C ARG A 233 -29.10 -3.29 12.65
N SER A 234 -29.64 -4.50 12.74
CA SER A 234 -29.97 -5.12 14.03
C SER A 234 -28.72 -5.38 14.88
N GLU A 235 -27.61 -5.82 14.28
CA GLU A 235 -26.36 -6.01 15.02
C GLU A 235 -25.79 -4.67 15.48
N GLY A 236 -25.87 -3.61 14.67
CA GLY A 236 -25.48 -2.26 15.11
C GLY A 236 -26.25 -1.79 16.33
N ARG A 237 -27.57 -1.97 16.34
CA ARG A 237 -28.41 -1.66 17.52
C ARG A 237 -28.02 -2.50 18.73
N ARG A 238 -27.76 -3.80 18.54
CA ARG A 238 -27.30 -4.70 19.61
C ARG A 238 -26.01 -4.20 20.25
N LEU A 239 -25.02 -3.82 19.44
CA LEU A 239 -23.72 -3.33 19.91
C LEU A 239 -23.81 -1.96 20.59
N VAL A 240 -24.69 -1.06 20.13
CA VAL A 240 -24.94 0.21 20.82
C VAL A 240 -25.57 -0.01 22.19
N ASN A 241 -26.51 -0.96 22.30
CA ASN A 241 -27.12 -1.32 23.58
C ASN A 241 -26.11 -1.99 24.52
N GLU A 242 -25.22 -2.83 23.98
CA GLU A 242 -24.11 -3.44 24.74
C GLU A 242 -23.14 -2.36 25.23
N ALA A 243 -22.80 -1.37 24.39
CA ALA A 243 -21.96 -0.25 24.77
C ALA A 243 -22.56 0.60 25.91
N ALA A 244 -23.88 0.71 25.99
CA ALA A 244 -24.58 1.43 27.05
C ALA A 244 -24.36 0.81 28.45
N LEU A 245 -24.04 -0.49 28.53
CA LEU A 245 -23.69 -1.14 29.79
C LEU A 245 -22.39 -0.60 30.39
N TYR A 246 -21.51 -0.02 29.56
CA TYR A 246 -20.26 0.59 29.98
C TYR A 246 -20.38 2.10 30.25
N GLY A 247 -21.54 2.71 29.98
CA GLY A 247 -21.82 4.12 30.24
C GLY A 247 -22.56 4.85 29.10
N GLU A 248 -23.13 6.02 29.42
CA GLU A 248 -23.94 6.78 28.47
C GLU A 248 -23.10 7.42 27.35
N ASP A 249 -21.86 7.81 27.62
CA ASP A 249 -20.99 8.40 26.59
C ASP A 249 -20.40 7.33 25.67
N CYS A 250 -20.18 6.11 26.18
CA CYS A 250 -19.94 4.93 25.35
C CYS A 250 -21.07 4.70 24.35
N ARG A 251 -22.34 4.81 24.80
CA ARG A 251 -23.52 4.67 23.94
C ARG A 251 -23.59 5.78 22.89
N LYS A 252 -23.41 7.05 23.29
CA LYS A 252 -23.41 8.19 22.37
C LYS A 252 -22.31 8.07 21.31
N TRP A 253 -21.10 7.68 21.72
CA TRP A 253 -19.99 7.45 20.80
C TRP A 253 -20.31 6.32 19.83
N ALA A 254 -20.85 5.20 20.33
CA ALA A 254 -21.24 4.07 19.49
C ALA A 254 -22.31 4.44 18.44
N ALA A 255 -23.33 5.20 18.85
CA ALA A 255 -24.36 5.70 17.94
C ALA A 255 -23.77 6.63 16.87
N ALA A 256 -22.92 7.59 17.28
CA ALA A 256 -22.28 8.53 16.36
C ALA A 256 -21.35 7.84 15.34
N VAL A 257 -20.65 6.77 15.73
CA VAL A 257 -19.84 5.97 14.81
C VAL A 257 -20.70 5.23 13.81
N LEU A 258 -21.83 4.66 14.26
CA LEU A 258 -22.75 3.93 13.40
C LEU A 258 -23.45 4.84 12.38
N GLU A 259 -23.84 6.05 12.79
CA GLU A 259 -24.43 7.04 11.88
C GLU A 259 -23.44 7.50 10.81
N LEU A 260 -22.18 7.76 11.18
CA LEU A 260 -21.19 8.24 10.22
C LEU A 260 -20.71 7.15 9.26
N ARG A 261 -20.44 5.93 9.77
CA ARG A 261 -19.71 4.88 9.03
C ARG A 261 -20.58 3.70 8.60
N GLY A 262 -21.81 3.59 9.10
CA GLY A 262 -22.71 2.48 8.81
C GLY A 262 -22.09 1.12 9.18
N SER A 263 -22.11 0.17 8.24
CA SER A 263 -21.60 -1.20 8.45
C SER A 263 -20.12 -1.26 8.82
N GLU A 264 -19.29 -0.35 8.29
CA GLU A 264 -17.85 -0.28 8.62
C GLU A 264 -17.59 0.13 10.08
N GLY A 265 -18.56 0.84 10.68
CA GLY A 265 -18.54 1.21 12.09
C GLY A 265 -18.68 0.00 13.03
N LEU A 266 -19.30 -1.09 12.59
CA LEU A 266 -19.59 -2.25 13.43
C LEU A 266 -18.32 -2.90 13.98
N ARG A 267 -17.22 -2.93 13.22
CA ARG A 267 -15.93 -3.42 13.75
C ARG A 267 -15.37 -2.55 14.85
N ALA A 268 -15.55 -1.23 14.76
CA ALA A 268 -15.16 -0.31 15.83
C ALA A 268 -16.03 -0.55 17.08
N LEU A 269 -17.33 -0.78 16.92
CA LEU A 269 -18.24 -1.09 18.02
C LEU A 269 -17.94 -2.44 18.69
N MET A 270 -17.69 -3.49 17.89
CA MET A 270 -17.23 -4.78 18.41
C MET A 270 -15.91 -4.65 19.16
N GLY A 271 -14.99 -3.81 18.65
CA GLY A 271 -13.74 -3.49 19.34
C GLY A 271 -13.96 -2.74 20.66
N LEU A 272 -14.89 -1.80 20.71
CA LEU A 272 -15.27 -1.08 21.94
C LEU A 272 -15.83 -2.05 22.99
N CYS A 273 -16.77 -2.92 22.62
CA CYS A 273 -17.33 -3.90 23.56
C CYS A 273 -16.24 -4.86 24.09
N ARG A 274 -15.28 -5.25 23.24
CA ARG A 274 -14.10 -6.03 23.68
C ARG A 274 -13.17 -5.25 24.62
N LEU A 275 -13.07 -3.93 24.49
CA LEU A 275 -12.31 -3.10 25.44
C LEU A 275 -13.04 -3.02 26.79
N GLY A 276 -14.37 -2.91 26.78
CA GLY A 276 -15.18 -2.93 28.01
C GLY A 276 -15.10 -4.24 28.80
N GLN A 277 -14.71 -5.34 28.14
CA GLN A 277 -14.40 -6.60 28.83
C GLN A 277 -13.04 -6.59 29.53
N LYS A 278 -12.14 -5.66 29.18
CA LYS A 278 -10.76 -5.60 29.67
C LYS A 278 -10.49 -4.43 30.61
N HIS A 279 -11.24 -3.34 30.46
CA HIS A 279 -11.06 -2.10 31.21
C HIS A 279 -12.27 -1.82 32.10
N PRO A 280 -12.09 -1.13 33.24
CA PRO A 280 -13.21 -0.65 34.05
C PRO A 280 -14.16 0.24 33.22
N ALA A 281 -15.46 0.07 33.41
CA ALA A 281 -16.48 0.82 32.68
C ALA A 281 -16.32 2.35 32.84
N VAL A 282 -15.90 2.81 34.02
CA VAL A 282 -15.70 4.23 34.33
C VAL A 282 -14.63 4.86 33.44
N GLU A 283 -13.47 4.19 33.29
CA GLU A 283 -12.37 4.67 32.44
C GLU A 283 -12.77 4.66 30.96
N LEU A 284 -13.50 3.62 30.53
CA LEU A 284 -13.98 3.52 29.16
C LEU A 284 -15.00 4.61 28.82
N ASN A 285 -15.92 4.92 29.74
CA ASN A 285 -16.90 5.99 29.54
C ASN A 285 -16.22 7.36 29.47
N ALA A 286 -15.26 7.64 30.36
CA ALA A 286 -14.48 8.88 30.33
C ALA A 286 -13.69 9.03 29.03
N ALA A 287 -13.06 7.96 28.54
CA ALA A 287 -12.35 7.98 27.26
C ALA A 287 -13.29 8.20 26.06
N CYS A 288 -14.52 7.64 26.10
CA CYS A 288 -15.52 7.89 25.07
C CYS A 288 -16.05 9.33 25.13
N ALA A 289 -16.22 9.92 26.32
CA ALA A 289 -16.62 11.32 26.49
C ALA A 289 -15.58 12.27 25.88
N LEU A 290 -14.30 12.09 26.20
CA LEU A 290 -13.21 12.87 25.60
C LEU A 290 -13.14 12.68 24.09
N ALA A 291 -13.32 11.45 23.60
CA ALA A 291 -13.35 11.19 22.15
C ALA A 291 -14.51 11.89 21.44
N LEU A 292 -15.67 12.02 22.09
CA LEU A 292 -16.81 12.77 21.56
C LEU A 292 -16.51 14.27 21.50
N GLU A 293 -15.90 14.84 22.53
CA GLU A 293 -15.48 16.25 22.58
C GLU A 293 -14.47 16.57 21.48
N GLU A 294 -13.50 15.67 21.23
CA GLU A 294 -12.54 15.79 20.13
C GLU A 294 -13.15 15.52 18.74
N GLY A 295 -14.42 15.09 18.66
CA GLY A 295 -15.06 14.64 17.41
C GLY A 295 -14.46 13.35 16.82
N ALA A 296 -13.67 12.62 17.60
CA ALA A 296 -12.91 11.44 17.19
C ALA A 296 -13.78 10.18 17.17
N ARG A 297 -14.17 9.74 15.96
CA ARG A 297 -15.01 8.55 15.72
C ARG A 297 -14.22 7.29 15.35
N SER A 298 -13.01 7.16 15.90
CA SER A 298 -12.10 6.04 15.65
C SER A 298 -11.80 5.29 16.94
N LEU A 299 -11.83 3.96 16.89
CA LEU A 299 -11.48 3.11 18.04
C LEU A 299 -10.04 3.35 18.50
N ARG A 300 -9.12 3.69 17.58
CA ARG A 300 -7.72 4.00 17.92
C ARG A 300 -7.62 5.22 18.84
N SER A 301 -8.50 6.21 18.65
CA SER A 301 -8.53 7.40 19.50
C SER A 301 -8.99 7.06 20.91
N VAL A 302 -10.03 6.23 21.04
CA VAL A 302 -10.50 5.74 22.35
C VAL A 302 -9.41 4.93 23.05
N GLN A 303 -8.71 4.04 22.33
CA GLN A 303 -7.58 3.29 22.88
C GLN A 303 -6.44 4.19 23.35
N ARG A 304 -6.11 5.24 22.58
CA ARG A 304 -5.10 6.23 22.95
C ARG A 304 -5.50 6.96 24.24
N LEU A 305 -6.76 7.37 24.35
CA LEU A 305 -7.29 8.08 25.52
C LEU A 305 -7.39 7.18 26.77
N LEU A 306 -7.62 5.88 26.59
CA LEU A 306 -7.53 4.90 27.68
C LEU A 306 -6.10 4.71 28.19
N GLN A 307 -5.10 4.74 27.30
CA GLN A 307 -3.69 4.60 27.69
C GLN A 307 -3.13 5.87 28.32
N ASN A 308 -3.56 7.04 27.83
CA ASN A 308 -3.14 8.35 28.30
C ASN A 308 -4.37 9.22 28.62
N PRO A 309 -5.04 8.99 29.76
CA PRO A 309 -6.16 9.81 30.18
C PRO A 309 -5.68 11.25 30.44
N GLY A 310 -5.94 12.15 29.48
CA GLY A 310 -5.62 13.57 29.62
C GLY A 310 -4.25 14.03 29.12
N ALA A 311 -3.57 13.29 28.23
CA ALA A 311 -2.46 13.91 27.50
C ALA A 311 -3.03 15.00 26.59
N PRO A 312 -2.75 16.30 26.83
CA PRO A 312 -3.19 17.34 25.92
C PRO A 312 -2.67 17.00 24.53
N VAL A 313 -3.49 17.25 23.51
CA VAL A 313 -3.00 17.28 22.13
C VAL A 313 -1.85 18.28 22.13
N GLN A 314 -0.61 17.80 22.19
CA GLN A 314 0.54 18.61 21.80
C GLN A 314 0.37 18.84 20.31
N LEU A 315 -0.39 19.88 19.97
CA LEU A 315 -0.25 20.55 18.71
C LEU A 315 1.20 21.03 18.72
N THR A 316 2.07 20.32 17.99
CA THR A 316 3.35 20.89 17.60
C THR A 316 3.00 22.08 16.71
N LEU A 317 2.87 23.25 17.33
CA LEU A 317 2.78 24.51 16.61
C LEU A 317 4.07 24.58 15.79
N ALA A 318 3.94 24.51 14.46
CA ALA A 318 5.08 24.71 13.59
C ALA A 318 5.51 26.17 13.74
N GLU A 319 6.63 26.40 14.44
CA GLU A 319 7.24 27.73 14.56
C GLU A 319 7.68 28.28 13.19
N VAL A 320 7.80 27.40 12.19
CA VAL A 320 8.22 27.71 10.83
C VAL A 320 7.14 27.24 9.85
N HIS A 321 6.37 28.19 9.32
CA HIS A 321 5.43 27.99 8.22
C HIS A 321 5.62 29.13 7.20
N PRO A 322 5.45 28.92 5.88
CA PRO A 322 5.63 29.96 4.87
C PRO A 322 4.78 31.23 5.07
N VAL A 323 3.67 31.10 5.81
CA VAL A 323 2.77 32.22 6.17
C VAL A 323 3.21 32.92 7.47
N ILE A 324 3.96 32.25 8.35
CA ILE A 324 4.48 32.81 9.58
C ILE A 324 5.75 33.60 9.23
N ARG A 325 5.66 34.93 9.30
CA ARG A 325 6.83 35.78 9.08
C ARG A 325 7.84 35.60 10.22
N PRO A 326 9.14 35.45 9.92
CA PRO A 326 10.17 35.36 10.95
C PRO A 326 10.20 36.64 11.78
N MET A 327 10.56 36.55 13.06
CA MET A 327 10.57 37.69 13.99
C MET A 327 11.42 38.88 13.48
N SER A 328 12.50 38.59 12.75
CA SER A 328 13.36 39.60 12.11
C SER A 328 12.64 40.44 11.05
N ALA A 329 11.56 39.94 10.44
CA ALA A 329 10.75 40.71 9.49
C ALA A 329 9.95 41.82 10.18
N TYR A 330 9.54 41.62 11.44
CA TYR A 330 8.89 42.66 12.25
C TYR A 330 9.89 43.73 12.68
N GLY A 331 11.12 43.34 13.03
CA GLY A 331 12.21 44.29 13.33
C GLY A 331 12.42 45.27 12.17
N ARG A 332 12.62 44.76 10.95
CA ARG A 332 12.77 45.61 9.75
C ARG A 332 11.54 46.47 9.45
N PHE A 333 10.34 45.97 9.73
CA PHE A 333 9.11 46.76 9.56
C PHE A 333 9.08 47.95 10.53
N PHE A 334 9.42 47.74 11.80
CA PHE A 334 9.53 48.82 12.77
C PHE A 334 10.66 49.79 12.42
N ASP A 335 11.85 49.29 12.06
CA ASP A 335 12.97 50.13 11.63
C ASP A 335 12.55 51.02 10.44
N SER A 336 11.84 50.45 9.46
CA SER A 336 11.33 51.21 8.30
C SER A 336 10.25 52.23 8.66
N LEU A 337 9.46 52.00 9.72
CA LEU A 337 8.49 52.98 10.22
C LEU A 337 9.19 54.16 10.88
N TYR A 338 10.26 53.91 11.62
CA TYR A 338 11.06 54.95 12.28
C TYR A 338 11.95 55.73 11.32
N GLU A 339 12.46 55.10 10.26
CA GLU A 339 13.22 55.79 9.20
C GLU A 339 12.33 56.68 8.33
N ASN A 340 11.10 56.26 8.03
CA ASN A 340 10.19 57.01 7.16
C ASN A 340 9.28 58.00 7.91
N ASN A 341 9.18 57.91 9.24
CA ASN A 341 8.43 58.86 10.05
C ASN A 341 9.05 58.95 11.46
N PRO A 342 10.09 59.79 11.65
CA PRO A 342 10.72 59.92 12.96
C PRO A 342 9.71 60.52 13.96
N PRO A 343 9.57 59.94 15.16
CA PRO A 343 8.64 60.45 16.15
C PRO A 343 9.04 61.88 16.55
N SER A 344 8.07 62.80 16.48
CA SER A 344 8.28 64.24 16.72
C SER A 344 8.55 64.63 18.18
N HIS A 345 8.75 63.69 19.10
CA HIS A 345 9.18 63.97 20.48
C HIS A 345 10.01 62.83 21.06
N PRO A 346 11.10 63.12 21.80
CA PRO A 346 11.81 62.12 22.56
C PRO A 346 10.93 61.66 23.73
N ARG A 347 10.59 60.36 23.76
CA ARG A 347 10.04 59.74 24.97
C ARG A 347 11.20 59.52 25.94
N GLU A 348 11.30 60.38 26.94
CA GLU A 348 12.07 60.09 28.15
C GLU A 348 11.49 58.84 28.80
N HIS A 349 12.28 57.77 28.89
CA HIS A 349 12.01 56.66 29.78
C HIS A 349 12.77 56.89 31.10
N PRO A 350 12.10 56.82 32.27
CA PRO A 350 12.76 57.05 33.55
C PRO A 350 13.70 55.89 33.87
N ALA A 351 14.94 56.23 34.21
CA ALA A 351 15.91 55.30 34.77
C ALA A 351 15.36 54.71 36.07
N THR A 352 15.13 53.40 36.11
CA THR A 352 14.94 52.66 37.37
C THR A 352 16.03 51.60 37.45
N GLY A 353 16.91 51.77 38.44
CA GLY A 353 18.21 51.10 38.53
C GLY A 353 18.12 49.60 38.78
N ALA A 354 18.93 48.85 38.02
CA ALA A 354 19.33 47.51 38.38
C ALA A 354 20.45 47.59 39.42
N GLN A 355 20.13 47.28 40.68
CA GLN A 355 21.13 46.97 41.70
C GLN A 355 21.73 45.60 41.38
N THR A 356 23.00 45.60 41.00
CA THR A 356 23.85 44.41 40.96
C THR A 356 24.34 44.12 42.38
N GLU A 357 23.75 43.13 43.04
CA GLU A 357 24.38 42.47 44.19
C GLU A 357 25.12 41.21 43.72
N THR A 358 26.45 41.29 43.82
CA THR A 358 27.38 40.15 43.76
C THR A 358 27.37 39.40 45.09
N LEU A 359 27.09 38.10 45.06
CA LEU A 359 27.52 37.15 46.08
C LEU A 359 28.06 35.91 45.36
N GLY A 360 29.39 35.80 45.33
CA GLY A 360 30.08 34.59 44.91
C GLY A 360 30.03 33.52 46.00
N SER A 361 30.07 32.26 45.61
CA SER A 361 31.21 31.37 45.87
C SER A 361 30.88 29.89 45.60
N VAL A 362 31.93 29.20 45.16
CA VAL A 362 32.19 27.75 45.19
C VAL A 362 31.40 26.85 44.24
N ILE A 363 32.08 26.36 43.20
CA ILE A 363 32.50 24.94 43.06
C ILE A 363 33.52 24.88 41.89
N GLU A 364 34.78 24.55 42.21
CA GLU A 364 35.82 24.18 41.24
C GLU A 364 35.58 22.77 40.67
N PRO A 365 35.99 22.48 39.42
CA PRO A 365 36.28 21.13 38.97
C PRO A 365 37.80 20.90 38.94
N ALA A 366 38.30 20.02 39.80
CA ALA A 366 39.68 19.52 39.72
C ALA A 366 39.77 18.37 38.71
N ALA A 367 40.68 18.50 37.73
CA ALA A 367 41.17 17.41 36.91
C ALA A 367 42.70 17.38 37.02
N ALA A 368 43.27 16.27 37.52
CA ALA A 368 44.59 15.76 37.13
C ALA A 368 44.87 14.38 37.76
N SER A 369 44.95 13.36 36.89
CA SER A 369 45.99 12.32 36.81
C SER A 369 46.65 11.78 38.09
N CYS A 370 46.40 10.49 38.36
CA CYS A 370 47.42 9.45 38.60
C CYS A 370 46.91 8.13 38.01
#